data_AF-A0A2D6X182-F1
#
_entry.id   AF-A0A2D6X182-F1
#
_cell.length_a   1.000
_cell.length_b   1.000
_cell.length_c   1.000
_cell.angle_alpha   90.00
_cell.angle_beta   90.00
_cell.angle_gamma   90.00
#
_symmetry.space_group_name_H-M   'P 1'
#
loop_
_entity.id
_entity.type
_entity.pdbx_description
1 polymer ?
#
loop_
_entity_poly.entity_id
_entity_poly.type
_entity_poly.pdbx_seq_one_letter_code
_entity_poly.pdbx_strand_id
1 'polypeptide(L)'
;MTLNNSLDILTTRGQLSLEHENKMLFTIKEKYNVDIIATNKNKPCLCDGFTTRDNVITGLFESKCRNASLEDFKKWGSWLITYKKIDGLAWLSNKLCVPAIGLLYSIPDDTILMWEITNSEGDYLFKFNVEKTVTQETVNGGTIERENAFLPMKNAKIIS
;
A
#
# COMPACT_ATOMS: atom_id res chain seq x y z
N MET A 1 -31.06 4.14 -8.47
CA MET A 1 -29.96 3.45 -7.76
C MET A 1 -28.91 4.49 -7.42
N THR A 2 -28.82 4.89 -6.17
CA THR A 2 -27.82 5.84 -5.70
C THR A 2 -26.48 5.12 -5.67
N LEU A 3 -25.53 5.52 -6.52
CA LEU A 3 -24.15 5.06 -6.48
C LEU A 3 -23.59 5.42 -5.11
N ASN A 4 -23.35 4.41 -4.28
CA ASN A 4 -22.75 4.58 -2.98
C ASN A 4 -21.26 4.93 -3.19
N ASN A 5 -20.93 6.22 -3.19
CA ASN A 5 -19.61 6.80 -3.50
C ASN A 5 -18.55 6.54 -2.39
N SER A 6 -18.47 5.32 -1.86
CA SER A 6 -17.81 5.05 -0.57
C SER A 6 -16.26 5.15 -0.53
N LEU A 7 -15.58 5.56 -1.61
CA LEU A 7 -14.10 5.58 -1.67
C LEU A 7 -13.50 6.81 -2.36
N ASP A 8 -14.29 7.86 -2.63
CA ASP A 8 -13.81 9.15 -3.18
C ASP A 8 -13.07 9.09 -4.53
N ILE A 9 -13.03 7.94 -5.20
CA ILE A 9 -12.27 7.75 -6.44
C ILE A 9 -12.74 8.67 -7.58
N LEU A 10 -14.02 9.02 -7.63
CA LEU A 10 -14.59 9.87 -8.68
C LEU A 10 -14.29 11.37 -8.47
N THR A 11 -13.63 11.78 -7.39
CA THR A 11 -13.20 13.18 -7.20
C THR A 11 -11.91 13.46 -7.97
N THR A 12 -11.62 14.74 -8.25
CA THR A 12 -10.35 15.14 -8.90
C THR A 12 -9.13 14.65 -8.13
N ARG A 13 -9.16 14.71 -6.80
CA ARG A 13 -8.07 14.19 -5.95
C ARG A 13 -7.99 12.66 -6.00
N GLY A 14 -9.13 11.98 -6.05
CA GLY A 14 -9.19 10.53 -6.24
C GLY A 14 -8.58 10.09 -7.57
N GLN A 15 -8.91 10.77 -8.67
CA GLN A 15 -8.35 10.49 -10.00
C GLN A 15 -6.85 10.77 -10.06
N LEU A 16 -6.37 11.89 -9.51
CA LEU A 16 -4.94 12.17 -9.45
C LEU A 16 -4.19 11.12 -8.61
N SER A 17 -4.78 10.66 -7.50
CA SER A 17 -4.20 9.57 -6.71
C SER A 17 -4.13 8.25 -7.50
N LEU A 18 -5.11 7.99 -8.37
CA LEU A 18 -5.13 6.81 -9.24
C LEU A 18 -4.07 6.88 -10.34
N GLU A 19 -3.83 8.07 -10.91
CA GLU A 19 -2.75 8.28 -11.89
C GLU A 19 -1.37 7.99 -11.29
N HIS A 20 -1.11 8.49 -10.08
CA HIS A 20 0.13 8.20 -9.35
C HIS A 20 0.26 6.71 -9.01
N GLU A 21 -0.82 6.06 -8.59
CA GLU A 21 -0.83 4.63 -8.31
C GLU A 21 -0.51 3.82 -9.58
N ASN A 22 -1.15 4.15 -10.71
CA ASN A 22 -0.90 3.49 -11.98
C ASN A 22 0.57 3.63 -12.43
N LYS A 23 1.16 4.82 -12.27
CA LYS A 23 2.58 5.06 -12.55
C LYS A 23 3.46 4.16 -11.68
N MET A 24 3.23 4.13 -10.36
CA MET A 24 3.97 3.29 -9.43
C MET A 24 3.86 1.80 -9.80
N LEU A 25 2.65 1.31 -10.07
CA LEU A 25 2.40 -0.10 -10.41
C LEU A 25 3.05 -0.49 -11.74
N PHE A 26 3.05 0.41 -12.73
CA PHE A 26 3.77 0.20 -13.99
C PHE A 26 5.28 0.04 -13.76
N THR A 27 5.90 0.90 -12.95
CA THR A 27 7.32 0.77 -12.60
C THR A 27 7.63 -0.55 -11.90
N ILE A 28 6.76 -1.01 -10.99
CA ILE A 28 6.92 -2.31 -10.31
C ILE A 28 6.82 -3.47 -11.30
N LYS A 29 5.84 -3.44 -12.21
CA LYS A 29 5.66 -4.43 -13.28
C LYS A 29 6.94 -4.58 -14.11
N GLU A 30 7.46 -3.48 -14.65
CA GLU A 30 8.65 -3.49 -15.50
C GLU A 30 9.89 -3.95 -14.73
N LYS A 31 10.09 -3.44 -13.50
CA LYS A 31 11.30 -3.72 -12.71
C LYS A 31 11.40 -5.19 -12.27
N TYR A 32 10.28 -5.82 -11.93
CA TYR A 32 10.27 -7.18 -11.41
C TYR A 32 9.77 -8.22 -12.40
N ASN A 33 9.43 -7.81 -13.63
CA ASN A 33 8.85 -8.68 -14.66
C ASN A 33 7.67 -9.50 -14.08
N VAL A 34 6.66 -8.78 -13.62
CA VAL A 34 5.40 -9.32 -13.08
C VAL A 34 4.22 -8.59 -13.70
N ASP A 35 3.10 -9.27 -13.81
CA ASP A 35 1.82 -8.63 -14.09
C ASP A 35 1.17 -8.15 -12.79
N ILE A 36 0.31 -7.13 -12.91
CA ILE A 36 -0.41 -6.53 -11.80
C ILE A 36 -1.91 -6.70 -12.04
N ILE A 37 -2.60 -7.32 -11.07
CA ILE A 37 -4.05 -7.44 -11.06
C ILE A 37 -4.58 -6.67 -9.86
N ALA A 38 -5.14 -5.48 -10.10
CA ALA A 38 -5.75 -4.67 -9.07
C ALA A 38 -7.10 -5.25 -8.62
N THR A 39 -7.42 -5.12 -7.33
CA THR A 39 -8.78 -5.40 -6.83
C THR A 39 -9.74 -4.29 -7.28
N ASN A 40 -11.06 -4.54 -7.17
CA ASN A 40 -12.06 -3.57 -7.58
C ASN A 40 -11.98 -2.31 -6.71
N LYS A 41 -11.43 -1.23 -7.28
CA LYS A 41 -11.19 0.06 -6.59
C LYS A 41 -12.46 0.77 -6.11
N ASN A 42 -13.65 0.33 -6.52
CA ASN A 42 -14.93 0.84 -6.04
C ASN A 42 -15.49 0.06 -4.84
N LYS A 43 -14.78 -0.98 -4.37
CA LYS A 43 -15.21 -1.81 -3.25
C LYS A 43 -14.09 -1.94 -2.22
N PRO A 44 -14.41 -2.03 -0.92
CA PRO A 44 -13.40 -2.31 0.09
C PRO A 44 -12.79 -3.70 -0.13
N CYS A 45 -11.47 -3.78 -0.04
CA CYS A 45 -10.73 -5.03 -0.09
C CYS A 45 -9.59 -5.03 0.95
N LEU A 46 -9.18 -6.22 1.37
CA LEU A 46 -8.08 -6.42 2.32
C LEU A 46 -6.71 -6.08 1.70
N CYS A 47 -6.60 -6.14 0.37
CA CYS A 47 -5.41 -5.74 -0.39
C CYS A 47 -5.82 -4.92 -1.62
N ASP A 48 -4.87 -4.18 -2.18
CA ASP A 48 -5.09 -3.35 -3.37
C ASP A 48 -4.87 -4.12 -4.67
N GLY A 49 -4.17 -5.25 -4.63
CA GLY A 49 -3.97 -6.11 -5.79
C GLY A 49 -3.01 -7.27 -5.56
N PHE A 50 -2.74 -7.97 -6.65
CA PHE A 50 -1.85 -9.12 -6.73
C PHE A 50 -0.75 -8.87 -7.77
N THR A 51 0.44 -9.40 -7.50
CA THR A 51 1.45 -9.64 -8.52
C THR A 51 1.26 -11.05 -9.08
N THR A 52 1.40 -11.21 -10.39
CA THR A 52 1.31 -12.52 -11.03
C THR A 52 2.47 -12.74 -11.99
N ARG A 53 2.83 -14.01 -12.21
CA ARG A 53 3.77 -14.42 -13.27
C ARG A 53 3.32 -15.78 -13.80
N ASP A 54 3.33 -15.94 -15.12
CA ASP A 54 2.95 -17.20 -15.79
C ASP A 54 1.59 -17.76 -15.31
N ASN A 55 0.60 -16.88 -15.14
CA ASN A 55 -0.75 -17.18 -14.65
C ASN A 55 -0.82 -17.69 -13.19
N VAL A 56 0.22 -17.47 -12.38
CA VAL A 56 0.25 -17.81 -10.95
C VAL A 56 0.35 -16.53 -10.12
N ILE A 57 -0.37 -16.47 -9.01
CA ILE A 57 -0.23 -15.40 -8.02
C ILE A 57 1.11 -15.57 -7.32
N THR A 58 1.94 -14.53 -7.34
CA THR A 58 3.29 -14.52 -6.74
C THR A 58 3.40 -13.64 -5.51
N GLY A 59 2.39 -12.82 -5.26
CA GLY A 59 2.36 -11.88 -4.14
C GLY A 59 1.06 -11.09 -4.12
N LEU A 60 0.83 -10.42 -3.00
CA LEU A 60 -0.26 -9.45 -2.83
C LEU A 60 0.30 -8.15 -2.29
N PHE A 61 -0.37 -7.04 -2.54
CA PHE A 61 0.13 -5.74 -2.13
C PHE A 61 -0.94 -4.79 -1.59
N GLU A 62 -0.48 -3.86 -0.77
CA GLU A 62 -1.17 -2.60 -0.48
C GLU A 62 -0.31 -1.45 -1.02
N SER A 63 -0.95 -0.47 -1.66
CA SER A 63 -0.32 0.65 -2.31
C SER A 63 -0.77 1.99 -1.72
N LYS A 64 0.17 2.93 -1.64
CA LYS A 64 -0.14 4.29 -1.20
C LYS A 64 0.73 5.31 -1.90
N CYS A 65 0.10 6.42 -2.29
CA CYS A 65 0.80 7.59 -2.78
C CYS A 65 0.80 8.68 -1.71
N ARG A 66 1.92 9.39 -1.57
CA ARG A 66 2.07 10.49 -0.61
C ARG A 66 2.75 11.67 -1.28
N ASN A 67 2.21 12.86 -1.02
CA ASN A 67 2.90 14.11 -1.30
C ASN A 67 3.88 14.42 -0.16
N ALA A 68 4.89 13.57 0.00
CA ALA A 68 5.93 13.66 1.02
C ALA A 68 7.23 13.14 0.43
N SER A 69 8.34 13.81 0.72
CA SER A 69 9.64 13.45 0.17
C SER A 69 10.29 12.28 0.92
N LEU A 70 11.31 11.67 0.32
CA LEU A 70 12.16 10.66 0.92
C LEU A 70 12.87 11.20 2.16
N GLU A 71 13.22 12.49 2.15
CA GLU A 71 13.78 13.17 3.31
C GLU A 71 12.77 13.27 4.45
N ASP A 72 11.50 13.52 4.15
CA ASP A 72 10.43 13.49 5.17
C ASP A 72 10.29 12.09 5.76
N PHE A 73 10.26 11.05 4.91
CA PHE A 73 10.20 9.67 5.38
C PHE A 73 11.41 9.27 6.23
N LYS A 74 12.62 9.71 5.86
CA LYS A 74 13.83 9.51 6.68
C LYS A 74 13.70 10.18 8.04
N LYS A 75 13.18 11.41 8.10
CA LYS A 75 12.95 12.14 9.36
C LYS A 75 11.90 11.46 10.23
N TRP A 76 10.81 10.96 9.65
CA TRP A 76 9.77 10.24 10.38
C TRP A 76 10.19 8.83 10.79
N GLY A 77 11.16 8.24 10.08
CA GLY A 77 11.71 6.90 10.35
C GLY A 77 10.77 5.75 10.01
N SER A 78 9.53 6.02 9.59
CA SER A 78 8.52 4.99 9.30
C SER A 78 7.46 5.45 8.30
N TRP A 79 6.79 4.48 7.69
CA TRP A 79 5.55 4.68 6.95
C TRP A 79 4.34 4.34 7.83
N LEU A 80 3.45 5.33 7.99
CA LEU A 80 2.16 5.17 8.67
C LEU A 80 1.10 4.57 7.74
N ILE A 81 0.53 3.46 8.18
CA ILE A 81 -0.56 2.73 7.50
C ILE A 81 -1.54 2.16 8.53
N THR A 82 -2.82 2.06 8.21
CA THR A 82 -3.81 1.48 9.13
C THR A 82 -3.48 0.02 9.44
N TYR A 83 -3.40 -0.34 10.72
CA TYR A 83 -2.98 -1.68 11.15
C TYR A 83 -3.86 -2.79 10.58
N LYS A 84 -5.18 -2.56 10.48
CA LYS A 84 -6.13 -3.50 9.84
C LYS A 84 -5.73 -3.90 8.41
N LYS A 85 -5.07 -3.02 7.65
CA LYS A 85 -4.54 -3.37 6.33
C LYS A 85 -3.39 -4.37 6.47
N ILE A 86 -2.43 -4.07 7.34
CA ILE A 86 -1.27 -4.94 7.60
C ILE A 86 -1.66 -6.32 8.13
N ASP A 87 -2.63 -6.36 9.05
CA ASP A 87 -3.19 -7.60 9.58
C ASP A 87 -3.93 -8.41 8.50
N GLY A 88 -4.75 -7.74 7.69
CA GLY A 88 -5.44 -8.36 6.55
C GLY A 88 -4.50 -8.91 5.47
N LEU A 89 -3.41 -8.19 5.18
CA LEU A 89 -2.37 -8.66 4.26
C LEU A 89 -1.67 -9.93 4.78
N ALA A 90 -1.30 -9.96 6.06
CA ALA A 90 -0.67 -11.13 6.68
C ALA A 90 -1.60 -12.34 6.66
N TRP A 91 -2.88 -12.14 6.99
CA TRP A 91 -3.89 -13.18 6.91
C TRP A 91 -4.04 -13.71 5.48
N LEU A 92 -4.16 -12.84 4.47
CA LEU A 92 -4.27 -13.27 3.07
C LEU A 92 -3.01 -13.98 2.58
N SER A 93 -1.83 -13.48 2.97
CA SER A 93 -0.54 -14.07 2.62
C SER A 93 -0.49 -15.54 3.06
N ASN A 94 -0.85 -15.81 4.32
CA ASN A 94 -0.96 -17.17 4.85
C ASN A 94 -1.95 -18.05 4.07
N LYS A 95 -3.11 -17.51 3.65
CA LYS A 95 -4.14 -18.29 2.95
C LYS A 95 -3.83 -18.56 1.49
N LEU A 96 -3.08 -17.67 0.86
CA LEU A 96 -2.71 -17.78 -0.55
C LEU A 96 -1.31 -18.36 -0.75
N CYS A 97 -0.55 -18.56 0.33
CA CYS A 97 0.82 -19.04 0.33
C CYS A 97 1.76 -18.14 -0.50
N VAL A 98 1.58 -16.81 -0.43
CA VAL A 98 2.37 -15.82 -1.17
C VAL A 98 2.73 -14.62 -0.29
N PRO A 99 3.90 -14.01 -0.45
CA PRO A 99 4.31 -12.87 0.37
C PRO A 99 3.40 -11.64 0.19
N ALA A 100 3.33 -10.82 1.24
CA ALA A 100 2.67 -9.52 1.19
C ALA A 100 3.67 -8.37 1.06
N ILE A 101 3.39 -7.42 0.17
CA ILE A 101 4.26 -6.30 -0.14
C ILE A 101 3.55 -4.98 0.17
N GLY A 102 4.27 -4.04 0.77
CA GLY A 102 3.84 -2.65 0.92
C GLY A 102 4.51 -1.76 -0.12
N LEU A 103 3.74 -1.00 -0.87
CA LEU A 103 4.23 -0.08 -1.90
C LEU A 103 3.86 1.37 -1.55
N LEU A 104 4.87 2.21 -1.36
CA LEU A 104 4.68 3.63 -1.06
C LEU A 104 5.38 4.49 -2.10
N TYR A 105 4.63 5.33 -2.79
CA TYR A 105 5.15 6.25 -3.78
C TYR A 105 5.32 7.66 -3.19
N SER A 106 6.58 8.13 -3.15
CA SER A 106 6.94 9.54 -2.92
C SER A 106 6.71 10.30 -4.22
N ILE A 107 5.63 11.09 -4.27
CA ILE A 107 5.30 11.90 -5.44
C ILE A 107 6.39 12.95 -5.74
N PRO A 108 6.89 13.72 -4.75
CA PRO A 108 7.88 14.78 -5.01
C PRO A 108 9.21 14.27 -5.59
N ASP A 109 9.65 13.07 -5.18
CA ASP A 109 10.95 12.51 -5.62
C ASP A 109 10.82 11.44 -6.70
N ASP A 110 9.61 11.19 -7.19
CA ASP A 110 9.33 10.12 -8.14
C ASP A 110 9.94 8.75 -7.74
N THR A 111 9.86 8.43 -6.44
CA THR A 111 10.57 7.30 -5.84
C THR A 111 9.61 6.34 -5.16
N ILE A 112 9.81 5.03 -5.36
CA ILE A 112 9.00 4.00 -4.71
C ILE A 112 9.78 3.39 -3.55
N LEU A 113 9.13 3.30 -2.39
CA LEU A 113 9.59 2.58 -1.22
C LEU A 113 8.80 1.27 -1.12
N MET A 114 9.51 0.15 -1.05
CA MET A 114 8.91 -1.18 -1.04
C MET A 114 9.30 -1.96 0.22
N TRP A 115 8.32 -2.51 0.92
CA TRP A 115 8.53 -3.43 2.04
C TRP A 115 8.03 -4.81 1.67
N GLU A 116 8.85 -5.84 1.88
CA GLU A 116 8.34 -7.20 2.00
C GLU A 116 7.84 -7.37 3.43
N ILE A 117 6.52 -7.31 3.62
CA ILE A 117 5.89 -7.24 4.95
C ILE A 117 5.83 -8.64 5.57
N THR A 118 5.45 -9.65 4.78
CA THR A 118 5.35 -11.03 5.23
C THR A 118 6.05 -12.00 4.27
N ASN A 119 6.49 -13.14 4.81
CA ASN A 119 6.80 -14.33 4.00
C ASN A 119 5.51 -14.98 3.46
N SER A 120 5.62 -16.09 2.75
CA SER A 120 4.47 -16.87 2.24
C SER A 120 3.66 -17.61 3.31
N GLU A 121 4.16 -17.70 4.54
CA GLU A 121 3.44 -18.28 5.68
C GLU A 121 2.60 -17.23 6.42
N GLY A 122 2.70 -15.95 6.03
CA GLY A 122 2.04 -14.83 6.68
C GLY A 122 2.78 -14.26 7.89
N ASP A 123 4.01 -14.71 8.16
CA ASP A 123 4.82 -14.18 9.25
C ASP A 123 5.43 -12.83 8.88
N TYR A 124 5.38 -11.88 9.81
CA TYR A 124 6.02 -10.58 9.62
C TYR A 124 7.55 -10.71 9.57
N LEU A 125 8.15 -10.11 8.54
CA LEU A 125 9.61 -10.14 8.36
C LEU A 125 10.38 -9.14 9.25
N PHE A 126 9.66 -8.25 9.93
CA PHE A 126 10.24 -7.26 10.84
C PHE A 126 9.23 -6.79 11.88
N LYS A 127 9.75 -6.26 13.00
CA LYS A 127 8.93 -5.63 14.04
C LYS A 127 8.53 -4.20 13.64
N PHE A 128 7.33 -3.82 14.00
CA PHE A 128 6.79 -2.46 13.85
C PHE A 128 5.92 -2.12 15.06
N ASN A 129 5.73 -0.82 15.31
CA ASN A 129 4.84 -0.35 16.37
C ASN A 129 3.41 -0.26 15.83
N VAL A 130 2.43 -0.50 16.71
CA VAL A 130 1.02 -0.24 16.48
C VAL A 130 0.53 0.71 17.55
N GLU A 131 0.00 1.86 17.14
CA GLU A 131 -0.49 2.89 18.06
C GLU A 131 -1.83 3.44 17.57
N LYS A 132 -2.70 3.83 18.49
CA LYS A 132 -3.92 4.58 18.16
C LYS A 132 -3.55 6.03 17.92
N THR A 133 -3.80 6.52 16.71
CA THR A 133 -3.52 7.92 16.35
C THR A 133 -4.64 8.51 15.51
N VAL A 134 -4.80 9.83 15.60
CA VAL A 134 -5.73 10.59 14.76
C VAL A 134 -5.03 10.91 13.44
N THR A 135 -5.69 10.58 12.34
CA THR A 135 -5.14 10.72 10.98
C THR A 135 -6.21 11.22 10.03
N GLN A 136 -5.82 11.62 8.83
CA GLN A 136 -6.78 12.04 7.81
C GLN A 136 -7.69 10.89 7.37
N GLU A 137 -9.00 11.11 7.33
CA GLU A 137 -9.99 10.07 7.04
C GLU A 137 -9.92 9.62 5.57
N THR A 138 -10.07 10.56 4.63
CA THR A 138 -10.05 10.27 3.18
C THR A 138 -9.13 11.23 2.43
N VAL A 139 -8.90 11.00 1.13
CA VAL A 139 -8.12 11.91 0.28
C VAL A 139 -8.72 13.33 0.19
N ASN A 140 -10.01 13.47 0.50
CA ASN A 140 -10.71 14.75 0.48
C ASN A 140 -10.66 15.50 1.81
N GLY A 141 -10.25 14.86 2.92
CA GLY A 141 -10.13 15.48 4.24
C GLY A 141 -10.71 14.61 5.35
N GLY A 142 -11.14 15.25 6.45
CA GLY A 142 -11.68 14.57 7.64
C GLY A 142 -10.61 14.02 8.57
N THR A 143 -10.99 13.66 9.78
CA THR A 143 -10.10 13.05 10.79
C THR A 143 -10.73 11.78 11.34
N ILE A 144 -9.94 10.73 11.47
CA ILE A 144 -10.34 9.44 12.03
C ILE A 144 -9.28 8.95 13.02
N GLU A 145 -9.73 8.47 14.17
CA GLU A 145 -8.89 7.71 15.10
C GLU A 145 -8.89 6.23 14.70
N ARG A 146 -7.70 5.65 14.55
CA ARG A 146 -7.53 4.23 14.21
C ARG A 146 -6.19 3.72 14.71
N GLU A 147 -6.10 2.40 14.84
CA GLU A 147 -4.82 1.74 15.04
C GLU A 147 -4.01 1.82 13.76
N ASN A 148 -2.81 2.39 13.85
CA ASN A 148 -1.89 2.54 12.76
C ASN A 148 -0.61 1.77 13.06
N ALA A 149 -0.12 1.05 12.06
CA ALA A 149 1.19 0.43 12.03
C ALA A 149 2.23 1.42 11.46
N PHE A 150 3.43 1.40 12.05
CA PHE A 150 4.56 2.24 11.66
C PHE A 150 5.67 1.36 11.08
N LEU A 151 5.62 1.14 9.76
CA LEU A 151 6.57 0.27 9.05
C LEU A 151 7.94 0.96 8.96
N PRO A 152 9.03 0.42 9.57
CA PRO A 152 10.29 1.13 9.66
C PRO A 152 10.95 1.36 8.30
N MET A 153 11.48 2.57 8.08
CA MET A 153 12.15 2.93 6.82
C MET A 153 13.40 2.10 6.53
N LYS A 154 14.11 1.64 7.57
CA LYS A 154 15.28 0.75 7.42
C LYS A 154 14.95 -0.58 6.75
N ASN A 155 13.68 -0.99 6.75
CA ASN A 155 13.19 -2.21 6.12
C ASN A 155 12.65 -1.95 4.71
N ALA A 156 12.65 -0.70 4.24
CA ALA A 156 12.23 -0.34 2.90
C ALA A 156 13.37 -0.53 1.90
N LYS A 157 13.05 -1.09 0.74
CA LYS A 157 13.89 -1.03 -0.46
C LYS A 157 13.48 0.19 -1.29
N ILE A 158 14.46 1.01 -1.64
CA ILE A 158 14.25 2.12 -2.58
C ILE A 158 14.26 1.57 -4.01
N ILE A 159 13.24 1.93 -4.77
CA ILE A 159 13.08 1.62 -6.17
C ILE A 159 13.06 2.94 -6.95
N SER A 160 14.16 3.16 -7.65
CA SER A 160 14.33 4.11 -8.76
C SER A 160 14.31 3.40 -10.09
#